data_AF-A0A960JKR4-F1
#
_entry.id   AF-A0A960JKR4-F1
#
_cell.length_a   1.000
_cell.length_b   1.000
_cell.length_c   1.000
_cell.angle_alpha   90.00
_cell.angle_beta   90.00
_cell.angle_gamma   90.00
#
_symmetry.space_group_name_H-M   'P 1'
#
loop_
_entity.id
_entity.type
_entity.pdbx_description
1 polymer ?
#
loop_
_entity_poly.entity_id
_entity_poly.type
_entity_poly.pdbx_seq_one_letter_code
_entity_poly.pdbx_strand_id
1 'polypeptide(L)'
;YFYTAISFDPVQQADNLRKQGGFIPGIRPGPQTERYLAKVLNRITFPGALFISFLALAPTIIVVMIVGRANSGIAFSIGGASLLIAVGVALELMKQIDGQLMLRNYEGFLSDKPEKR
;
A
#
# COMPACT_ATOMS: atom_id res chain seq x y z
N TYR A 1 7.49 6.82 -1.43
CA TYR A 1 8.93 6.44 -1.51
C TYR A 1 9.55 6.31 -0.13
N PHE A 2 9.69 7.39 0.66
CA PHE A 2 10.29 7.29 2.00
C PHE A 2 9.46 6.46 2.99
N TYR A 3 8.14 6.69 3.02
CA TYR A 3 7.23 5.91 3.87
C TYR A 3 7.37 4.40 3.66
N THR A 4 7.42 3.96 2.40
CA THR A 4 7.57 2.55 2.02
C THR A 4 8.96 2.00 2.36
N ALA A 5 10.02 2.81 2.26
CA ALA A 5 11.37 2.39 2.63
C ALA A 5 11.55 2.20 4.14
N ILE A 6 10.86 3.01 4.97
CA ILE A 6 10.93 2.90 6.44
C ILE A 6 10.03 1.76 6.95
N SER A 7 8.81 1.64 6.41
CA SER A 7 7.86 0.59 6.83
C SER A 7 8.25 -0.82 6.36
N PHE A 8 8.96 -0.92 5.23
CA PHE A 8 9.46 -2.18 4.68
C PHE A 8 10.98 -2.19 4.60
N ASP A 9 11.62 -2.46 5.74
CA ASP A 9 13.07 -2.67 5.80
C ASP A 9 13.45 -4.06 5.24
N PRO A 10 14.16 -4.15 4.10
CA PRO A 10 14.53 -5.42 3.48
C PRO A 10 15.46 -6.27 4.36
N VAL A 11 16.25 -5.66 5.26
CA VAL A 11 17.13 -6.37 6.19
C VAL A 11 16.29 -7.15 7.19
N GLN A 12 15.38 -6.44 7.87
CA GLN A 12 14.50 -7.04 8.87
C GLN A 12 13.56 -8.07 8.25
N GLN A 13 13.06 -7.83 7.04
CA GLN A 13 12.18 -8.79 6.36
C GLN A 13 12.93 -10.07 5.94
N ALA A 14 14.17 -9.96 5.48
CA ALA A 14 15.00 -11.13 5.18
C ALA A 14 15.30 -11.96 6.45
N ASP A 15 15.57 -11.29 7.58
CA ASP A 15 15.78 -11.96 8.86
C ASP A 15 14.51 -12.58 9.43
N ASN A 16 13.37 -11.90 9.33
CA ASN A 16 12.07 -12.44 9.73
C ASN A 16 11.71 -13.68 8.91
N LEU A 17 11.95 -13.66 7.60
CA LEU A 17 11.72 -14.80 6.72
C LEU A 17 12.59 -15.99 7.14
N ARG A 18 13.88 -15.74 7.43
CA ARG A 18 14.80 -16.77 7.92
C ARG A 18 14.37 -17.35 9.27
N LYS A 19 13.96 -16.51 10.22
CA LYS A 19 13.49 -16.92 11.55
C LYS A 19 12.20 -17.75 11.50
N GLN A 20 11.33 -17.48 10.53
CA GLN A 20 10.10 -18.23 10.29
C GLN A 20 10.33 -19.53 9.50
N GLY A 21 11.57 -19.87 9.17
CA GLY A 21 11.91 -21.06 8.36
C GLY A 21 11.59 -20.92 6.88
N GLY A 22 11.21 -19.72 6.42
CA GLY A 22 10.95 -19.44 5.02
C GLY A 22 12.22 -19.11 4.24
N PHE A 23 12.20 -19.37 2.92
CA PHE A 23 13.26 -18.95 2.01
C PHE A 23 12.68 -18.67 0.62
N ILE A 24 13.36 -17.81 -0.13
CA ILE A 24 13.00 -17.52 -1.53
C ILE A 24 13.67 -18.59 -2.41
N PRO A 25 12.92 -19.39 -3.20
CA PRO A 25 13.50 -20.39 -4.08
C PRO A 25 14.55 -19.76 -5.02
N GLY A 26 15.74 -20.36 -5.09
CA GLY A 26 16.84 -19.88 -5.93
C GLY A 26 17.74 -18.81 -5.31
N ILE A 27 17.46 -18.32 -4.09
CA ILE A 27 18.29 -17.31 -3.40
C ILE A 27 18.73 -17.82 -2.04
N ARG A 28 20.03 -17.72 -1.75
CA ARG A 28 20.60 -18.16 -0.47
C ARG A 28 20.11 -17.26 0.67
N PRO A 29 19.58 -17.81 1.78
CA PRO A 29 19.12 -17.01 2.92
C PRO A 29 20.20 -16.06 3.47
N GLY A 30 19.79 -14.87 3.91
CA GLY A 30 20.67 -13.85 4.49
C GLY A 30 20.91 -12.66 3.55
N PRO A 31 22.16 -12.20 3.35
CA PRO A 31 22.46 -10.97 2.60
C PRO A 31 21.98 -10.98 1.14
N GLN A 32 21.87 -12.16 0.52
CA GLN A 32 21.38 -12.27 -0.85
C GLN A 32 19.87 -12.05 -0.95
N THR A 33 19.11 -12.53 0.05
CA THR A 33 17.67 -12.29 0.17
C THR A 33 17.37 -10.80 0.40
N GLU A 34 18.14 -10.14 1.26
CA GLU A 34 18.04 -8.69 1.50
C GLU A 34 18.25 -7.89 0.21
N ARG A 35 19.36 -8.14 -0.51
CA ARG A 35 19.66 -7.44 -1.78
C ARG A 35 18.57 -7.68 -2.84
N TYR A 36 18.00 -8.87 -2.86
CA TYR A 36 16.89 -9.19 -3.75
C TYR A 36 15.63 -8.40 -3.39
N LEU A 37 15.22 -8.42 -2.12
CA LEU A 37 14.08 -7.66 -1.60
C LEU A 37 14.25 -6.16 -1.88
N ALA A 38 15.43 -5.60 -1.59
CA ALA A 38 15.75 -4.19 -1.84
C ALA A 38 15.62 -3.83 -3.34
N LYS A 39 16.12 -4.69 -4.23
CA LYS A 39 16.03 -4.48 -5.68
C LYS A 39 14.57 -4.49 -6.16
N VAL A 40 13.77 -5.42 -5.66
CA VAL A 40 12.34 -5.52 -6.00
C VAL A 40 11.57 -4.31 -5.44
N LEU A 41 11.78 -3.96 -4.18
CA LEU A 41 11.18 -2.80 -3.52
C LEU A 41 11.44 -1.51 -4.29
N ASN A 42 12.70 -1.25 -4.68
CA ASN A 42 13.03 -0.07 -5.48
C ASN A 42 12.33 -0.06 -6.84
N ARG A 43 12.25 -1.21 -7.51
CA ARG A 43 11.65 -1.31 -8.85
C ARG A 43 10.14 -1.09 -8.86
N ILE A 44 9.46 -1.48 -7.78
CA ILE A 44 8.01 -1.27 -7.62
C ILE A 44 7.72 0.14 -7.08
N THR A 45 8.50 0.59 -6.11
CA THR A 45 8.25 1.85 -5.40
C THR A 45 8.58 3.07 -6.26
N PHE A 46 9.57 2.98 -7.15
CA PHE A 46 9.96 4.09 -8.03
C PHE A 46 8.82 4.55 -8.96
N PRO A 47 8.21 3.68 -9.81
CA PRO A 47 7.06 4.07 -10.62
C PRO A 47 5.82 4.41 -9.79
N GLY A 48 5.60 3.73 -8.66
CA GLY A 48 4.48 4.04 -7.75
C GLY A 48 4.57 5.45 -7.16
N ALA A 49 5.76 5.89 -6.76
CA ALA A 49 5.97 7.24 -6.25
C ALA A 49 5.75 8.31 -7.34
N LEU A 50 6.18 8.06 -8.57
CA LEU A 50 5.92 8.93 -9.72
C LEU A 50 4.42 9.04 -10.01
N PHE A 51 3.69 7.92 -9.96
CA PHE A 51 2.26 7.90 -10.20
C PHE A 51 1.48 8.71 -9.15
N ILE A 52 1.81 8.56 -7.86
CA ILE A 52 1.17 9.35 -6.79
C ILE A 52 1.52 10.85 -6.93
N SER A 53 2.77 11.17 -7.28
CA SER A 53 3.17 12.55 -7.54
C SER A 53 2.40 13.16 -8.71
N PHE A 54 2.15 12.38 -9.76
CA PHE A 54 1.34 12.82 -10.89
C PHE A 54 -0.12 13.06 -10.49
N LEU A 55 -0.73 12.13 -9.74
CA LEU A 55 -2.10 12.31 -9.21
C LEU A 55 -2.24 13.52 -8.29
N ALA A 56 -1.20 13.84 -7.51
CA ALA A 56 -1.19 15.04 -6.67
C ALA A 56 -1.20 16.34 -7.48
N LEU A 57 -0.51 16.37 -8.61
CA LEU A 57 -0.31 17.58 -9.42
C LEU A 57 -1.36 17.74 -10.53
N ALA A 58 -1.93 16.64 -11.02
CA ALA A 58 -2.88 16.66 -12.13
C ALA A 58 -4.07 17.61 -11.92
N PRO A 59 -4.76 17.62 -10.76
CA PRO A 59 -5.91 18.51 -10.54
C PRO A 59 -5.49 19.98 -10.57
N THR A 60 -4.34 20.30 -9.97
CA THR A 60 -3.80 21.66 -9.92
C THR A 60 -3.44 22.16 -11.32
N ILE A 61 -2.82 21.33 -12.16
CA ILE A 61 -2.46 21.68 -13.54
C ILE A 61 -3.71 21.90 -14.39
N ILE A 62 -4.71 21.02 -14.28
CA ILE A 62 -5.96 21.09 -15.05
C ILE A 62 -6.75 22.36 -14.71
N VAL A 63 -6.89 22.69 -13.43
CA VAL A 63 -7.64 23.87 -13.00
C VAL A 63 -6.96 25.17 -13.45
N VAL A 64 -5.62 25.23 -13.35
CA VAL A 64 -4.84 26.40 -13.82
C VAL A 64 -4.97 26.58 -15.34
N MET A 65 -5.01 25.50 -16.11
CA MET A 65 -5.11 25.55 -17.58
C MET A 65 -6.53 25.92 -18.07
N ILE A 66 -7.58 25.42 -17.41
CA ILE A 66 -8.98 25.56 -17.89
C ILE A 66 -9.67 26.81 -17.35
N VAL A 67 -9.49 27.15 -16.07
CA VAL A 67 -10.28 28.20 -15.39
C VAL A 67 -9.54 29.54 -15.32
N GLY A 68 -8.23 29.53 -15.60
CA GLY A 68 -7.37 30.69 -15.43
C GLY A 68 -7.09 31.01 -13.96
N ARG A 69 -6.02 31.75 -13.70
CA ARG A 69 -5.49 32.03 -12.34
C ARG A 69 -6.46 32.79 -11.41
N ALA A 70 -7.61 33.23 -11.91
CA ALA A 70 -8.55 34.13 -11.22
C ALA A 70 -9.47 33.43 -10.19
N ASN A 71 -9.70 32.11 -10.30
CA ASN A 71 -10.53 31.33 -9.35
C ASN A 71 -9.70 30.33 -8.52
N SER A 72 -8.52 30.74 -8.08
CA SER A 72 -7.59 29.95 -7.26
C SER A 72 -8.19 29.42 -5.94
N GLY A 73 -9.29 30.01 -5.45
CA GLY A 73 -10.02 29.50 -4.29
C GLY A 73 -10.69 28.14 -4.52
N ILE A 74 -11.28 27.92 -5.70
CA ILE A 74 -11.94 26.64 -6.06
C ILE A 74 -10.90 25.53 -6.28
N ALA A 75 -9.75 25.91 -6.85
CA ALA A 75 -8.60 25.02 -7.06
C ALA A 75 -8.03 24.47 -5.74
N PHE A 76 -8.15 25.23 -4.65
CA PHE A 76 -7.67 24.83 -3.32
C PHE A 76 -8.66 23.87 -2.63
N SER A 77 -9.97 24.07 -2.81
CA SER A 77 -11.01 23.18 -2.27
C SER A 77 -11.05 21.79 -2.96
N ILE A 78 -10.77 21.72 -4.26
CA ILE A 78 -10.61 20.46 -5.02
C ILE A 78 -9.12 20.31 -5.40
N GLY A 79 -8.24 20.43 -4.41
CA GLY A 79 -6.80 20.25 -4.61
C GLY A 79 -6.42 18.77 -4.76
N GLY A 80 -5.26 18.49 -5.38
CA GLY A 80 -4.78 17.11 -5.45
C GLY A 80 -4.48 16.46 -4.10
N ALA A 81 -4.28 17.25 -3.04
CA ALA A 81 -4.18 16.73 -1.68
C ALA A 81 -5.51 16.15 -1.15
N SER A 82 -6.65 16.82 -1.36
CA SER A 82 -7.94 16.30 -0.90
C SER A 82 -8.34 15.05 -1.68
N LEU A 83 -8.01 14.97 -2.97
CA LEU A 83 -8.16 13.75 -3.77
C LEU A 83 -7.35 12.58 -3.20
N LEU A 84 -6.06 12.79 -2.92
CA LEU A 84 -5.20 11.75 -2.35
C LEU A 84 -5.69 11.27 -0.98
N ILE A 85 -6.15 12.19 -0.13
CA ILE A 85 -6.73 11.84 1.17
C ILE A 85 -8.00 11.01 0.99
N ALA A 86 -8.91 11.45 0.12
CA ALA A 86 -10.18 10.75 -0.12
C ALA A 86 -9.95 9.31 -0.62
N VAL A 87 -9.05 9.12 -1.58
CA VAL A 87 -8.69 7.79 -2.08
C VAL A 87 -7.99 6.96 -1.00
N GLY A 88 -7.07 7.56 -0.24
CA GLY A 88 -6.38 6.89 0.85
C GLY A 88 -7.32 6.38 1.94
N VAL A 89 -8.27 7.22 2.37
CA VAL A 89 -9.29 6.85 3.36
C VAL A 89 -10.23 5.78 2.79
N ALA A 90 -10.68 5.90 1.54
CA ALA A 90 -11.54 4.88 0.93
C ALA A 90 -10.87 3.50 0.88
N LEU A 91 -9.58 3.43 0.49
CA LEU A 91 -8.81 2.18 0.48
C LEU A 91 -8.61 1.61 1.89
N GLU A 92 -8.30 2.46 2.86
CA GLU A 92 -8.13 2.04 4.25
C GLU A 92 -9.44 1.50 4.84
N LEU A 93 -10.57 2.17 4.56
CA LEU A 93 -11.90 1.71 4.97
C LEU A 93 -12.24 0.34 4.36
N MET A 94 -11.99 0.15 3.06
CA MET A 94 -12.21 -1.14 2.39
C MET A 94 -11.39 -2.25 3.05
N LYS A 95 -10.09 -1.99 3.31
CA LYS A 95 -9.20 -2.95 3.96
C LYS A 95 -9.66 -3.30 5.38
N GLN A 96 -10.19 -2.34 6.13
CA GLN A 96 -10.75 -2.57 7.47
C GLN A 96 -12.01 -3.43 7.42
N ILE A 97 -12.92 -3.18 6.46
CA ILE A 97 -14.12 -3.97 6.24
C ILE A 97 -13.75 -5.42 5.86
N ASP A 98 -12.83 -5.60 4.92
CA ASP A 98 -12.37 -6.92 4.49
C ASP A 98 -11.74 -7.71 5.65
N GLY A 99 -10.97 -7.04 6.52
CA GLY A 99 -10.40 -7.66 7.71
C GLY A 99 -11.46 -8.20 8.68
N GLN A 100 -12.55 -7.46 8.90
CA GLN A 100 -13.66 -7.93 9.74
C GLN A 100 -14.44 -9.08 9.09
N LEU A 101 -14.65 -9.04 7.77
CA LEU A 101 -15.30 -10.11 7.03
C LEU A 101 -14.48 -11.40 7.03
N MET A 102 -13.14 -11.30 6.96
CA MET A 102 -12.26 -12.46 7.03
C MET A 102 -12.41 -13.17 8.39
N LEU A 103 -12.45 -12.43 9.50
CA LEU A 103 -12.68 -13.00 10.84
C LEU A 103 -14.06 -13.69 10.94
N ARG A 104 -15.11 -13.09 10.36
CA ARG A 104 -16.45 -13.67 10.36
C ARG A 104 -16.55 -14.95 9.54
N ASN A 105 -15.88 -14.99 8.38
CA ASN A 105 -15.83 -16.20 7.54
C ASN A 105 -14.98 -17.32 8.15
N TYR A 106 -14.17 -17.04 9.17
CA TYR A 106 -13.46 -18.04 9.97
C TYR A 106 -14.37 -18.73 11.01
N GLU A 107 -15.38 -18.05 11.56
CA GLU A 107 -16.30 -18.63 12.56
C GLU A 107 -17.26 -19.67 11.95
N GLY A 108 -17.67 -19.49 10.69
CA GLY A 108 -18.60 -20.40 9.99
C GLY A 108 -18.05 -21.82 9.77
N PHE A 109 -16.73 -22.01 9.77
CA PHE A 109 -16.09 -23.33 9.62
C PHE A 109 -15.82 -24.05 10.94
N LEU A 110 -15.79 -23.34 12.08
CA LEU A 110 -15.50 -23.94 13.40
C LEU A 110 -16.76 -24.22 14.23
N SER A 111 -17.93 -23.73 13.81
CA SER A 111 -19.21 -23.95 14.49
C SER A 111 -19.94 -25.23 14.08
N ASP A 112 -19.53 -25.92 13.01
CA ASP A 112 -20.13 -27.19 12.59
C ASP A 112 -19.40 -28.37 13.28
N LYS A 113 -19.59 -28.48 14.61
CA LYS A 113 -19.27 -29.72 15.32
C LYS A 113 -20.46 -30.68 15.13
N PRO A 114 -20.29 -31.85 14.49
CA PRO A 114 -21.32 -32.87 14.56
C PRO A 114 -21.43 -33.35 16.01
N GLU A 115 -22.61 -33.14 16.58
CA GLU A 115 -23.03 -33.70 17.86
C GLU A 115 -22.82 -35.23 17.81
N LYS A 116 -21.88 -35.73 18.62
CA LYS A 116 -21.69 -37.16 18.83
C LYS A 116 -22.96 -37.72 19.49
N ARG A 117 -23.69 -38.58 18.77
CA ARG A 117 -24.55 -39.61 19.35
C ARG A 117 -24.06 -40.98 18.92
#